data_AF-A0A813IVW9-F1
#
_entry.id   AF-A0A813IVW9-F1
#
_cell.length_a   1.000
_cell.length_b   1.000
_cell.length_c   1.000
_cell.angle_alpha   90.00
_cell.angle_beta   90.00
_cell.angle_gamma   90.00
#
_symmetry.space_group_name_H-M   'P 1'
#
loop_
_entity.id
_entity.type
_entity.pdbx_description
1 polymer ?
#
loop_
_entity_poly.entity_id
_entity_poly.type
_entity_poly.pdbx_seq_one_letter_code
_entity_poly.pdbx_strand_id
1 'polypeptide(L)'
;MLNLLKLTFSLQDHESLVHPRMMLGANAEILFLTMAISAVITWIFKPEQLTDNPILRMVGYNNPCVFWDSPPALWVAFMLFTPTVYFSIRYAALDSMRAKSDPELGRLKYRIILVLNFWYAFSQCLTMGIFVVRPDDGTLTSMRLHGLCFIQLVMPLCMCISGNYLESMWKGDPLSKTQTMVLATYILVSILETVFAGSAVLLYKNDGVHVHNMYVMQAIDYAWFASLGPASIMMPHGKPLLIRVSEVSTVEVGFEGEELPHDEGKLKGQIE
;
A
#
# COMPACT_ATOMS: atom_id res chain seq x y z
N MET A 1 -12.38 -0.61 -10.79
CA MET A 1 -13.32 -1.31 -9.88
C MET A 1 -13.43 -2.82 -10.14
N LEU A 2 -12.77 -3.36 -11.17
CA LEU A 2 -12.93 -4.76 -11.55
C LEU A 2 -12.27 -5.70 -10.53
N ASN A 3 -11.14 -5.29 -9.94
CA ASN A 3 -10.43 -6.13 -8.97
C ASN A 3 -11.18 -6.21 -7.65
N LEU A 4 -11.73 -5.10 -7.17
CA LEU A 4 -12.52 -5.08 -5.94
C LEU A 4 -13.74 -6.01 -6.04
N LEU A 5 -14.50 -5.92 -7.14
CA LEU A 5 -15.65 -6.79 -7.36
C LEU A 5 -15.26 -8.27 -7.39
N LYS A 6 -14.19 -8.62 -8.13
CA LYS A 6 -13.70 -10.00 -8.18
C LYS A 6 -13.27 -10.53 -6.81
N LEU A 7 -12.62 -9.71 -5.99
CA LEU A 7 -12.23 -10.11 -4.63
C LEU A 7 -13.44 -10.37 -3.74
N THR A 8 -14.49 -9.53 -3.82
CA THR A 8 -15.71 -9.71 -3.03
C THR A 8 -16.42 -11.02 -3.37
N PHE A 9 -16.53 -11.37 -4.67
CA PHE A 9 -17.17 -12.63 -5.08
C PHE A 9 -16.29 -13.86 -4.79
N SER A 10 -14.96 -13.73 -4.91
CA SER A 10 -14.03 -14.84 -4.65
C SER A 10 -14.01 -15.32 -3.20
N LEU A 11 -14.50 -14.52 -2.24
CA LEU A 11 -14.59 -14.91 -0.84
C LEU A 11 -15.75 -15.86 -0.54
N GLN A 12 -16.62 -16.15 -1.51
CA GLN A 12 -17.77 -17.05 -1.33
C GLN A 12 -17.43 -18.53 -1.56
N ASP A 13 -16.28 -18.83 -2.18
CA ASP A 13 -15.90 -20.19 -2.55
C ASP A 13 -15.02 -20.86 -1.47
N HIS A 14 -15.29 -22.13 -1.14
CA HIS A 14 -14.50 -22.94 -0.18
C HIS A 14 -13.06 -23.19 -0.63
N GLU A 15 -12.84 -23.22 -1.94
CA GLU A 15 -11.53 -23.22 -2.57
C GLU A 15 -11.44 -22.00 -3.49
N SER A 16 -10.50 -21.10 -3.22
CA SER A 16 -10.31 -19.91 -4.04
C SER A 16 -8.88 -19.84 -4.57
N LEU A 17 -8.77 -19.58 -5.87
CA LEU A 17 -7.52 -19.21 -6.52
C LEU A 17 -7.31 -17.71 -6.35
N VAL A 18 -6.42 -17.33 -5.44
CA VAL A 18 -6.14 -15.94 -5.12
C VAL A 18 -4.87 -15.49 -5.82
N HIS A 19 -4.99 -14.47 -6.67
CA HIS A 19 -3.83 -13.80 -7.25
C HIS A 19 -3.45 -12.58 -6.38
N PRO A 20 -2.25 -12.53 -5.78
CA PRO A 20 -1.84 -11.40 -4.94
C PRO A 20 -2.01 -10.05 -5.64
N ARG A 21 -1.66 -9.95 -6.93
CA ARG A 21 -1.80 -8.71 -7.72
C ARG A 21 -3.21 -8.11 -7.72
N MET A 22 -4.26 -8.90 -7.50
CA MET A 22 -5.63 -8.38 -7.41
C MET A 22 -5.80 -7.48 -6.19
N MET A 23 -5.11 -7.77 -5.08
CA MET A 23 -5.07 -6.91 -3.89
C MET A 23 -4.39 -5.57 -4.21
N LEU A 24 -3.27 -5.60 -4.94
CA LEU A 24 -2.56 -4.39 -5.35
C LEU A 24 -3.39 -3.54 -6.34
N GLY A 25 -4.09 -4.19 -7.28
CA GLY A 25 -5.04 -3.52 -8.18
C GLY A 25 -6.25 -2.93 -7.43
N ALA A 26 -6.80 -3.65 -6.45
CA ALA A 26 -7.90 -3.16 -5.61
C ALA A 26 -7.46 -1.97 -4.74
N ASN A 27 -6.22 -1.96 -4.23
CA ASN A 27 -5.64 -0.82 -3.53
C ASN A 27 -5.67 0.45 -4.41
N ALA A 28 -5.20 0.36 -5.66
CA ALA A 28 -5.20 1.49 -6.58
C ALA A 28 -6.63 1.99 -6.92
N GLU A 29 -7.57 1.07 -7.11
CA GLU A 29 -8.98 1.40 -7.36
C GLU A 29 -9.63 2.15 -6.19
N ILE A 30 -9.36 1.71 -4.96
CA ILE A 30 -9.88 2.34 -3.74
C ILE A 30 -9.21 3.67 -3.48
N LEU A 31 -7.90 3.79 -3.72
CA LEU A 31 -7.20 5.07 -3.62
C LEU A 31 -7.83 6.11 -4.56
N PHE A 32 -8.06 5.73 -5.82
CA PHE A 32 -8.73 6.59 -6.80
C PHE A 32 -10.15 6.97 -6.35
N LEU A 33 -10.94 6.01 -5.87
CA LEU A 33 -12.28 6.26 -5.36
C LEU A 33 -12.25 7.22 -4.15
N THR A 34 -11.29 7.04 -3.26
CA THR A 34 -11.06 7.90 -2.09
C THR A 34 -10.78 9.32 -2.51
N MET A 35 -9.89 9.54 -3.49
CA MET A 35 -9.62 10.87 -4.05
C MET A 35 -10.88 11.49 -4.66
N ALA A 36 -11.59 10.76 -5.52
CA ALA A 36 -12.76 11.27 -6.22
C ALA A 36 -13.88 11.69 -5.25
N ILE A 37 -14.21 10.83 -4.28
CA ILE A 37 -15.23 11.12 -3.27
C ILE A 37 -14.80 12.32 -2.42
N SER A 38 -13.55 12.35 -1.97
CA SER A 38 -13.05 13.44 -1.11
C SER A 38 -13.00 14.78 -1.85
N ALA A 39 -12.66 14.77 -3.14
CA ALA A 39 -12.69 15.97 -3.98
C ALA A 39 -14.11 16.52 -4.12
N VAL A 40 -15.11 15.66 -4.36
CA VAL A 40 -16.52 16.07 -4.41
C VAL A 40 -16.99 16.64 -3.08
N ILE A 41 -16.67 15.98 -1.96
CA ILE A 41 -17.02 16.47 -0.62
C ILE A 41 -16.35 17.82 -0.35
N THR A 42 -15.07 17.98 -0.67
CA THR A 42 -14.35 19.24 -0.49
C THR A 42 -14.97 20.35 -1.32
N TRP A 43 -15.32 20.08 -2.59
CA TRP A 43 -15.96 21.06 -3.46
C TRP A 43 -17.33 21.53 -2.94
N ILE A 44 -18.14 20.64 -2.37
CA ILE A 44 -19.47 20.97 -1.83
C ILE A 44 -19.39 21.68 -0.48
N PHE A 45 -18.58 21.17 0.44
CA PHE A 45 -18.62 21.58 1.85
C PHE A 45 -17.54 22.57 2.25
N LYS A 46 -16.41 22.65 1.51
CA LYS A 46 -15.28 23.55 1.77
C LYS A 46 -14.59 24.03 0.48
N PRO A 47 -15.30 24.72 -0.42
CA PRO A 47 -14.72 25.22 -1.66
C PRO A 47 -13.55 26.20 -1.43
N GLU A 48 -13.51 26.90 -0.29
CA GLU A 48 -12.43 27.80 0.10
C GLU A 48 -11.06 27.08 0.19
N GLN A 49 -11.07 25.79 0.55
CA GLN A 49 -9.87 24.95 0.58
C GLN A 49 -9.24 24.82 -0.81
N LEU A 50 -10.01 24.99 -1.89
CA LEU A 50 -9.49 24.90 -3.27
C LEU A 50 -8.86 26.20 -3.75
N THR A 51 -9.14 27.32 -3.09
CA THR A 51 -8.64 28.64 -3.50
C THR A 51 -7.51 29.15 -2.61
N ASP A 52 -7.51 28.75 -1.34
CA ASP A 52 -6.46 29.12 -0.39
C ASP A 52 -6.25 28.00 0.64
N ASN A 53 -5.09 27.36 0.58
CA ASN A 53 -4.69 26.36 1.55
C ASN A 53 -3.15 26.31 1.68
N PRO A 54 -2.62 25.76 2.79
CA PRO A 54 -1.18 25.71 3.03
C PRO A 54 -0.40 24.97 1.94
N ILE A 55 -0.96 23.90 1.37
CA ILE A 55 -0.31 23.13 0.29
C ILE A 55 -0.23 23.96 -0.99
N LEU A 56 -1.31 24.64 -1.39
CA LEU A 56 -1.34 25.54 -2.54
C LEU A 56 -0.29 26.65 -2.41
N ARG A 57 -0.09 27.20 -1.20
CA ARG A 57 0.98 28.18 -0.94
C ARG A 57 2.38 27.55 -1.02
N MET A 58 2.53 26.26 -0.73
CA MET A 58 3.80 25.54 -0.82
C MET A 58 4.16 25.18 -2.25
N VAL A 59 3.26 24.51 -2.99
CA VAL A 59 3.58 23.92 -4.31
C VAL A 59 2.97 24.68 -5.50
N GLY A 60 2.05 25.60 -5.26
CA GLY A 60 1.46 26.46 -6.30
C GLY A 60 0.27 25.87 -7.06
N TYR A 61 -0.20 24.68 -6.67
CA TYR A 61 -1.41 24.05 -7.19
C TYR A 61 -2.09 23.17 -6.13
N ASN A 62 -3.31 22.72 -6.42
CA ASN A 62 -4.05 21.78 -5.57
C ASN A 62 -3.61 20.34 -5.90
N ASN A 63 -2.68 19.80 -5.12
CA ASN A 63 -2.34 18.38 -5.22
C ASN A 63 -3.51 17.51 -4.72
N PRO A 64 -3.58 16.21 -5.07
CA PRO A 64 -4.70 15.36 -4.67
C PRO A 64 -4.86 15.19 -3.15
N CYS A 65 -3.79 15.41 -2.36
CA CYS A 65 -3.86 15.31 -0.90
C CYS A 65 -4.69 16.44 -0.27
N VAL A 66 -4.81 17.60 -0.94
CA VAL A 66 -5.57 18.74 -0.41
C VAL A 66 -7.03 18.39 -0.09
N PHE A 67 -7.60 17.43 -0.82
CA PHE A 67 -8.97 16.96 -0.64
C PHE A 67 -9.16 16.15 0.65
N TRP A 68 -8.07 15.80 1.34
CA TRP A 68 -8.06 15.02 2.57
C TRP A 68 -7.74 15.86 3.81
N ASP A 69 -7.41 17.14 3.68
CA ASP A 69 -6.85 17.92 4.78
C ASP A 69 -7.89 18.46 5.76
N SER A 70 -9.16 18.53 5.35
CA SER A 70 -10.21 19.20 6.12
C SER A 70 -11.48 18.36 6.25
N PRO A 71 -12.13 18.37 7.44
CA PRO A 71 -13.48 17.84 7.59
C PRO A 71 -14.52 18.56 6.70
N PRO A 72 -15.55 17.85 6.20
CA PRO A 72 -15.86 16.44 6.47
C PRO A 72 -15.11 15.44 5.56
N ALA A 73 -14.44 15.91 4.50
CA ALA A 73 -13.74 15.05 3.54
C ALA A 73 -12.65 14.20 4.20
N LEU A 74 -11.90 14.78 5.14
CA LEU A 74 -10.89 14.08 5.96
C LEU A 74 -11.42 12.77 6.58
N TRP A 75 -12.60 12.79 7.21
CA TRP A 75 -13.13 11.62 7.92
C TRP A 75 -13.57 10.52 6.96
N VAL A 76 -14.20 10.91 5.85
CA VAL A 76 -14.58 9.98 4.79
C VAL A 76 -13.34 9.38 4.14
N ALA A 77 -12.34 10.21 3.84
CA ALA A 77 -11.08 9.78 3.26
C ALA A 77 -10.36 8.76 4.16
N PHE A 78 -10.23 9.04 5.46
CA PHE A 78 -9.62 8.12 6.43
C PHE A 78 -10.30 6.74 6.44
N MET A 79 -11.64 6.72 6.45
CA MET A 79 -12.41 5.47 6.43
C MET A 79 -12.23 4.71 5.11
N LEU A 80 -12.25 5.40 3.97
CA LEU A 80 -12.05 4.79 2.65
C LEU A 80 -10.61 4.38 2.38
N PHE A 81 -9.63 5.03 3.03
CA PHE A 81 -8.22 4.69 2.93
C PHE A 81 -7.86 3.47 3.79
N THR A 82 -8.59 3.19 4.88
CA THR A 82 -8.30 2.01 5.73
C THR A 82 -8.27 0.68 4.94
N PRO A 83 -9.21 0.40 4.01
CA PRO A 83 -9.11 -0.73 3.10
C PRO A 83 -7.84 -0.75 2.23
N THR A 84 -7.27 0.39 1.84
CA THR A 84 -6.04 0.42 1.03
C THR A 84 -4.88 -0.20 1.81
N VAL A 85 -4.72 0.16 3.09
CA VAL A 85 -3.71 -0.39 4.00
C VAL A 85 -3.91 -1.89 4.19
N TYR A 86 -5.16 -2.32 4.42
CA TYR A 86 -5.49 -3.75 4.51
C TYR A 86 -5.06 -4.50 3.24
N PHE A 87 -5.42 -4.00 2.06
CA PHE A 87 -5.07 -4.64 0.80
C PHE A 87 -3.56 -4.67 0.56
N SER A 88 -2.80 -3.65 1.00
CA SER A 88 -1.34 -3.64 0.92
C SER A 88 -0.68 -4.67 1.83
N ILE A 89 -1.14 -4.79 3.08
CA ILE A 89 -0.65 -5.80 4.02
C ILE A 89 -1.00 -7.20 3.50
N ARG A 90 -2.24 -7.39 3.06
CA ARG A 90 -2.71 -8.67 2.52
C ARG A 90 -1.97 -9.06 1.24
N TYR A 91 -1.73 -8.10 0.35
CA TYR A 91 -0.87 -8.26 -0.83
C TYR A 91 0.51 -8.76 -0.41
N ALA A 92 1.20 -8.02 0.47
CA ALA A 92 2.56 -8.34 0.90
C ALA A 92 2.65 -9.75 1.50
N ALA A 93 1.70 -10.12 2.36
CA ALA A 93 1.67 -11.45 2.95
C ALA A 93 1.45 -12.57 1.92
N LEU A 94 0.45 -12.41 1.04
CA LEU A 94 0.14 -13.38 -0.01
C LEU A 94 1.28 -13.52 -1.01
N ASP A 95 1.87 -12.40 -1.43
CA ASP A 95 2.96 -12.43 -2.38
C ASP A 95 4.24 -13.04 -1.79
N SER A 96 4.53 -12.79 -0.51
CA SER A 96 5.64 -13.48 0.19
C SER A 96 5.39 -14.98 0.38
N MET A 97 4.15 -15.42 0.63
CA MET A 97 3.80 -16.85 0.66
C MET A 97 3.96 -17.49 -0.72
N ARG A 98 3.49 -16.81 -1.78
CA ARG A 98 3.66 -17.25 -3.17
C ARG A 98 5.13 -17.38 -3.54
N ALA A 99 5.94 -16.38 -3.23
CA ALA A 99 7.37 -16.39 -3.51
C ALA A 99 8.11 -17.51 -2.77
N LYS A 100 7.70 -17.82 -1.52
CA LYS A 100 8.27 -18.93 -0.74
C LYS A 100 7.95 -20.30 -1.33
N SER A 101 6.75 -20.46 -1.90
CA SER A 101 6.28 -21.72 -2.49
C SER A 101 6.76 -21.96 -3.91
N ASP A 102 7.47 -21.00 -4.52
CA ASP A 102 7.95 -21.11 -5.89
C ASP A 102 9.40 -21.66 -5.92
N PRO A 103 9.63 -22.92 -6.30
CA PRO A 103 10.97 -23.52 -6.28
C PRO A 103 11.94 -22.88 -7.29
N GLU A 104 11.42 -22.17 -8.30
CA GLU A 104 12.23 -21.44 -9.30
C GLU A 104 12.85 -20.16 -8.71
N LEU A 105 12.26 -19.62 -7.63
CA LEU A 105 12.77 -18.46 -6.92
C LEU A 105 13.84 -18.89 -5.92
N GLY A 106 15.09 -18.97 -6.39
CA GLY A 106 16.24 -19.19 -5.50
C GLY A 106 16.26 -18.22 -4.30
N ARG A 107 16.95 -18.61 -3.22
CA ARG A 107 16.89 -17.95 -1.89
C ARG A 107 17.10 -16.43 -1.92
N LEU A 108 17.98 -15.93 -2.79
CA LEU A 108 18.23 -14.49 -2.93
C LEU A 108 17.01 -13.74 -3.49
N LYS A 109 16.41 -14.25 -4.58
CA LYS A 109 15.23 -13.65 -5.21
C LYS A 109 14.06 -13.59 -4.23
N TYR A 110 13.83 -14.68 -3.49
CA TYR A 110 12.83 -14.73 -2.41
C TYR A 110 13.07 -13.65 -1.34
N ARG A 111 14.31 -13.48 -0.86
CA ARG A 111 14.64 -12.45 0.14
C ARG A 111 14.38 -11.04 -0.36
N ILE A 112 14.69 -10.76 -1.63
CA ILE A 112 14.40 -9.46 -2.26
C ILE A 112 12.89 -9.20 -2.23
N ILE A 113 12.07 -10.15 -2.70
CA ILE A 113 10.60 -10.02 -2.68
C ILE A 113 10.08 -9.80 -1.26
N LEU A 114 10.59 -10.55 -0.27
CA LEU A 114 10.19 -10.39 1.12
C LEU A 114 10.47 -8.97 1.66
N VAL A 115 11.66 -8.42 1.37
CA VAL A 115 12.02 -7.05 1.78
C VAL A 115 11.15 -6.01 1.08
N LEU A 116 10.91 -6.15 -0.23
CA LEU A 116 10.05 -5.25 -0.98
C LEU A 116 8.62 -5.24 -0.45
N ASN A 117 8.06 -6.42 -0.18
CA ASN A 117 6.70 -6.57 0.36
C ASN A 117 6.58 -5.99 1.77
N PHE A 118 7.56 -6.26 2.64
CA PHE A 118 7.59 -5.68 3.98
C PHE A 118 7.69 -4.15 3.92
N TRP A 119 8.61 -3.62 3.12
CA TRP A 119 8.82 -2.18 2.99
C TRP A 119 7.58 -1.47 2.45
N TYR A 120 6.91 -2.05 1.46
CA TYR A 120 5.65 -1.54 0.93
C TYR A 120 4.52 -1.54 1.97
N ALA A 121 4.31 -2.66 2.68
CA ALA A 121 3.27 -2.74 3.71
C ALA A 121 3.53 -1.77 4.87
N PHE A 122 4.77 -1.68 5.32
CA PHE A 122 5.20 -0.74 6.36
C PHE A 122 4.96 0.70 5.91
N SER A 123 5.39 1.05 4.69
CA SER A 123 5.20 2.37 4.13
C SER A 123 3.71 2.77 4.03
N GLN A 124 2.83 1.85 3.66
CA GLN A 124 1.38 2.11 3.63
C GLN A 124 0.80 2.39 5.01
N CYS A 125 1.32 1.73 6.06
CA CYS A 125 0.96 2.06 7.44
C CYS A 125 1.43 3.46 7.83
N LEU A 126 2.65 3.87 7.44
CA LEU A 126 3.16 5.22 7.69
C LEU A 126 2.37 6.30 6.96
N THR A 127 1.86 6.00 5.76
CA THR A 127 1.02 6.93 4.98
C THR A 127 -0.24 7.34 5.72
N MET A 128 -0.79 6.50 6.62
CA MET A 128 -1.93 6.89 7.47
C MET A 128 -1.67 8.14 8.31
N GLY A 129 -0.40 8.50 8.54
CA GLY A 129 -0.01 9.73 9.21
C GLY A 129 -0.56 11.00 8.55
N ILE A 130 -0.88 10.99 7.25
CA ILE A 130 -1.48 12.15 6.56
C ILE A 130 -2.84 12.57 7.17
N PHE A 131 -3.58 11.62 7.75
CA PHE A 131 -4.87 11.89 8.38
C PHE A 131 -4.75 12.36 9.83
N VAL A 132 -3.56 12.18 10.44
CA VAL A 132 -3.26 12.57 11.82
C VAL A 132 -2.57 13.94 11.85
N VAL A 133 -1.59 14.12 10.96
CA VAL A 133 -0.81 15.34 10.84
C VAL A 133 -1.45 16.22 9.79
N ARG A 134 -2.19 17.24 10.23
CA ARG A 134 -2.97 18.11 9.35
C ARG A 134 -2.21 19.40 9.08
N PRO A 135 -2.12 19.89 7.84
CA PRO A 135 -1.41 21.12 7.53
C PRO A 135 -2.17 22.39 7.97
N ASP A 136 -3.34 22.26 8.63
CA ASP A 136 -4.28 23.35 8.92
C ASP A 136 -3.77 24.39 9.92
N ASP A 137 -2.81 24.02 10.78
CA ASP A 137 -2.13 24.95 11.67
C ASP A 137 -1.13 25.88 10.95
N GLY A 138 -0.84 25.60 9.67
CA GLY A 138 0.11 26.35 8.85
C GLY A 138 1.54 26.28 9.36
N THR A 139 1.85 25.39 10.31
CA THR A 139 3.21 25.28 10.84
C THR A 139 4.09 24.55 9.83
N LEU A 140 5.32 25.04 9.66
CA LEU A 140 6.27 24.43 8.73
C LEU A 140 6.53 22.95 9.07
N THR A 141 6.52 22.61 10.36
CA THR A 141 6.71 21.23 10.83
C THR A 141 5.53 20.34 10.44
N SER A 142 4.29 20.79 10.65
CA SER A 142 3.11 20.00 10.29
C SER A 142 3.04 19.76 8.78
N MET A 143 3.24 20.81 7.97
CA MET A 143 3.29 20.67 6.51
C MET A 143 4.37 19.69 6.05
N ARG A 144 5.56 19.75 6.66
CA ARG A 144 6.66 18.82 6.34
C ARG A 144 6.32 17.40 6.70
N LEU A 145 5.83 17.17 7.91
CA LEU A 145 5.53 15.82 8.37
C LEU A 145 4.35 15.21 7.59
N HIS A 146 3.31 16.00 7.29
CA HIS A 146 2.22 15.59 6.40
C HIS A 146 2.74 15.18 5.02
N GLY A 147 3.53 16.04 4.37
CA GLY A 147 4.14 15.74 3.07
C GLY A 147 5.08 14.54 3.11
N LEU A 148 5.84 14.37 4.19
CA LEU A 148 6.75 13.23 4.39
C LEU A 148 5.99 11.91 4.54
N CYS A 149 4.85 11.89 5.23
CA CYS A 149 4.00 10.71 5.35
C CYS A 149 3.53 10.19 3.98
N PHE A 150 3.23 11.10 3.04
CA PHE A 150 2.85 10.73 1.68
C PHE A 150 4.07 10.39 0.80
N ILE A 151 5.06 11.29 0.69
CA ILE A 151 6.14 11.14 -0.30
C ILE A 151 6.99 9.90 -0.07
N GLN A 152 7.12 9.46 1.18
CA GLN A 152 7.82 8.22 1.52
C GLN A 152 7.18 6.99 0.88
N LEU A 153 5.88 7.03 0.49
CA LEU A 153 5.17 5.92 -0.16
C LEU A 153 5.58 5.70 -1.61
N VAL A 154 5.95 6.77 -2.31
CA VAL A 154 6.15 6.77 -3.76
C VAL A 154 7.19 5.73 -4.18
N MET A 155 8.36 5.73 -3.53
CA MET A 155 9.45 4.78 -3.83
C MET A 155 9.15 3.32 -3.44
N PRO A 156 8.70 2.98 -2.22
CA PRO A 156 8.25 1.63 -1.86
C PRO A 156 7.21 1.07 -2.83
N LEU A 157 6.20 1.85 -3.21
CA LEU A 157 5.19 1.41 -4.17
C LEU A 157 5.80 1.18 -5.56
N CYS A 158 6.67 2.10 -6.01
CA CYS A 158 7.42 1.96 -7.27
C CYS A 158 8.26 0.67 -7.29
N MET A 159 9.03 0.41 -6.24
CA MET A 159 9.85 -0.79 -6.11
C MET A 159 9.01 -2.06 -6.03
N CYS A 160 7.88 -2.03 -5.32
CA CYS A 160 6.94 -3.13 -5.21
C CYS A 160 6.37 -3.51 -6.60
N ILE A 161 5.83 -2.54 -7.34
CA ILE A 161 5.30 -2.79 -8.69
C ILE A 161 6.43 -3.25 -9.61
N SER A 162 7.57 -2.56 -9.63
CA SER A 162 8.73 -2.94 -10.45
C SER A 162 9.26 -4.34 -10.12
N GLY A 163 9.18 -4.76 -8.85
CA GLY A 163 9.53 -6.10 -8.40
C GLY A 163 8.71 -7.19 -9.08
N ASN A 164 7.42 -6.96 -9.35
CA ASN A 164 6.57 -7.92 -10.07
C ASN A 164 7.00 -8.08 -11.53
N TYR A 165 7.42 -6.99 -12.19
CA TYR A 165 7.96 -7.04 -13.55
C TYR A 165 9.33 -7.73 -13.59
N LEU A 166 10.20 -7.42 -12.63
CA LEU A 166 11.51 -8.02 -12.51
C LEU A 166 11.43 -9.53 -12.25
N GLU A 167 10.47 -9.97 -11.44
CA GLU A 167 10.23 -11.39 -11.20
C GLU A 167 9.80 -12.14 -12.47
N SER A 168 8.93 -11.55 -13.28
CA SER A 168 8.55 -12.09 -14.60
C SER A 168 9.80 -12.31 -15.46
N MET A 169 10.69 -11.32 -15.53
CA MET A 169 11.95 -11.44 -16.26
C MET A 169 12.87 -12.53 -15.68
N TRP A 170 12.93 -12.67 -14.35
CA TRP A 170 13.72 -13.72 -13.69
C TRP A 170 13.24 -15.14 -14.00
N LYS A 171 11.97 -15.30 -14.39
CA LYS A 171 11.37 -16.56 -14.83
C LYS A 171 11.51 -16.81 -16.32
N GLY A 172 12.09 -15.86 -17.05
CA GLY A 172 12.24 -15.93 -18.50
C GLY A 172 10.97 -15.53 -19.27
N ASP A 173 9.96 -14.97 -18.60
CA ASP A 173 8.75 -14.46 -19.24
C ASP A 173 9.03 -13.06 -19.82
N PRO A 174 9.11 -12.90 -21.16
CA PRO A 174 9.45 -11.62 -21.76
C PRO A 174 8.32 -10.59 -21.57
N LEU A 175 8.69 -9.37 -21.20
CA LEU A 175 7.73 -8.25 -21.12
C LEU A 175 7.35 -7.79 -22.53
N SER A 176 6.07 -7.54 -22.76
CA SER A 176 5.62 -6.90 -24.00
C SER A 176 6.15 -5.46 -24.10
N LYS A 177 6.25 -4.92 -25.32
CA LYS A 177 6.69 -3.53 -25.54
C LYS A 177 5.86 -2.52 -24.74
N THR A 178 4.55 -2.73 -24.68
CA THR A 178 3.62 -1.90 -23.92
C THR A 178 3.91 -1.97 -22.42
N GLN A 179 4.15 -3.16 -21.87
CA GLN A 179 4.52 -3.34 -20.47
C GLN A 179 5.84 -2.64 -20.13
N THR A 180 6.85 -2.78 -20.97
CA THR A 180 8.14 -2.11 -20.79
C THR A 180 7.99 -0.59 -20.81
N MET A 181 7.19 -0.05 -21.74
CA MET A 181 6.91 1.39 -21.81
C MET A 181 6.17 1.89 -20.57
N VAL A 182 5.14 1.18 -20.11
CA VAL A 182 4.39 1.53 -18.89
C VAL A 182 5.30 1.51 -17.67
N LEU A 183 6.12 0.46 -17.51
CA LEU A 183 7.07 0.35 -16.40
C LEU A 183 8.11 1.47 -16.43
N ALA A 184 8.70 1.74 -17.59
CA ALA A 184 9.71 2.80 -17.74
C ALA A 184 9.13 4.18 -17.40
N THR A 185 7.94 4.50 -17.92
CA THR A 185 7.23 5.73 -17.57
C THR A 185 6.94 5.79 -16.07
N TYR A 186 6.44 4.70 -15.47
CA TYR A 186 6.09 4.66 -14.05
C TYR A 186 7.30 4.89 -13.13
N ILE A 187 8.44 4.25 -13.44
CA ILE A 187 9.69 4.45 -12.71
C ILE A 187 10.16 5.90 -12.84
N LEU A 188 10.17 6.45 -14.07
CA LEU A 188 10.60 7.81 -14.33
C LEU A 188 9.76 8.82 -13.53
N VAL A 189 8.43 8.76 -13.63
CA VAL A 189 7.55 9.70 -12.91
C VAL A 189 7.63 9.52 -11.40
N SER A 190 7.86 8.30 -10.88
CA SER A 190 8.04 8.07 -9.43
C SER A 190 9.34 8.68 -8.89
N ILE A 191 10.43 8.61 -9.67
CA ILE A 191 11.70 9.26 -9.31
C ILE A 191 11.54 10.77 -9.34
N LEU A 192 10.93 11.31 -10.41
CA LEU A 192 10.66 12.74 -10.53
C LEU A 192 9.79 13.24 -9.39
N GLU A 193 8.70 12.53 -9.07
CA GLU A 193 7.80 12.88 -7.97
C GLU A 193 8.56 12.90 -6.64
N THR A 194 9.31 11.83 -6.33
CA THR A 194 10.11 11.75 -5.10
C THR A 194 11.09 12.91 -4.95
N VAL A 195 11.81 13.26 -6.02
CA VAL A 195 12.80 14.34 -6.00
C VAL A 195 12.13 15.71 -5.90
N PHE A 196 11.14 15.99 -6.73
CA PHE A 196 10.51 17.30 -6.82
C PHE A 196 9.59 17.59 -5.64
N ALA A 197 8.68 16.67 -5.28
CA ALA A 197 7.84 16.84 -4.08
C ALA A 197 8.68 16.78 -2.81
N GLY A 198 9.64 15.84 -2.72
CA GLY A 198 10.51 15.73 -1.55
C GLY A 198 11.31 17.02 -1.30
N SER A 199 11.89 17.60 -2.34
CA SER A 199 12.59 18.89 -2.21
C SER A 199 11.64 20.06 -1.97
N ALA A 200 10.44 20.08 -2.56
CA ALA A 200 9.42 21.08 -2.24
C ALA A 200 9.06 21.05 -0.75
N VAL A 201 8.79 19.88 -0.19
CA VAL A 201 8.47 19.68 1.23
C VAL A 201 9.64 20.08 2.13
N LEU A 202 10.85 19.59 1.84
CA LEU A 202 12.02 19.79 2.71
C LEU A 202 12.60 21.20 2.65
N LEU A 203 12.57 21.85 1.49
CA LEU A 203 13.20 23.15 1.27
C LEU A 203 12.23 24.33 1.40
N TYR A 204 10.92 24.09 1.48
CA TYR A 204 9.95 25.16 1.70
C TYR A 204 10.23 25.93 3.00
N LYS A 205 10.08 27.25 2.94
CA LYS A 205 10.40 28.19 4.03
C LYS A 205 9.18 28.92 4.61
N ASN A 206 7.97 28.58 4.17
CA ASN A 206 6.74 29.27 4.57
C ASN A 206 6.72 30.78 4.22
N ASP A 207 7.39 31.15 3.14
CA ASP A 207 7.47 32.52 2.61
C ASP A 207 6.53 32.74 1.40
N GLY A 208 5.74 31.74 1.03
CA GLY A 208 4.86 31.75 -0.14
C GLY A 208 5.60 31.60 -1.47
N VAL A 209 6.92 31.39 -1.46
CA VAL A 209 7.71 31.18 -2.68
C VAL A 209 7.83 29.69 -2.96
N HIS A 210 7.35 29.27 -4.13
CA HIS A 210 7.46 27.87 -4.55
C HIS A 210 8.91 27.50 -4.85
N VAL A 211 9.34 26.32 -4.37
CA VAL A 211 10.70 25.81 -4.62
C VAL A 211 10.91 25.50 -6.10
N HIS A 212 9.85 25.04 -6.78
CA HIS A 212 9.86 24.66 -8.19
C HIS A 212 8.79 25.43 -8.97
N ASN A 213 8.91 25.40 -10.30
CA ASN A 213 7.84 25.90 -11.17
C ASN A 213 6.55 25.08 -10.95
N MET A 214 5.44 25.76 -10.64
CA MET A 214 4.16 25.12 -10.28
C MET A 214 3.63 24.18 -11.37
N TYR A 215 3.80 24.52 -12.65
CA TYR A 215 3.28 23.72 -13.76
C TYR A 215 4.09 22.44 -13.96
N VAL A 216 5.41 22.51 -13.75
CA VAL A 216 6.28 21.33 -13.78
C VAL A 216 5.92 20.38 -12.65
N MET A 217 5.77 20.92 -11.43
CA MET A 217 5.40 20.14 -10.26
C MET A 217 4.02 19.48 -10.44
N GLN A 218 3.02 20.23 -10.91
CA GLN A 218 1.68 19.72 -11.19
C GLN A 218 1.68 18.62 -12.25
N ALA A 219 2.45 18.79 -13.33
CA ALA A 219 2.55 17.80 -14.39
C ALA A 219 3.16 16.48 -13.89
N ILE A 220 4.19 16.55 -13.04
CA ILE A 220 4.84 15.36 -12.46
C ILE A 220 3.87 14.63 -11.53
N ASP A 221 3.25 15.34 -10.59
CA ASP A 221 2.34 14.75 -9.59
C ASP A 221 1.14 14.08 -10.28
N TYR A 222 0.49 14.78 -11.20
CA TYR A 222 -0.64 14.20 -11.94
C TYR A 222 -0.22 13.06 -12.86
N ALA A 223 0.97 13.12 -13.47
CA ALA A 223 1.50 12.01 -14.25
C ALA A 223 1.76 10.78 -13.37
N TRP A 224 2.24 10.97 -12.14
CA TRP A 224 2.42 9.89 -11.18
C TRP A 224 1.09 9.23 -10.84
N PHE A 225 0.07 9.99 -10.44
CA PHE A 225 -1.26 9.43 -10.15
C PHE A 225 -1.88 8.75 -11.38
N ALA A 226 -1.79 9.36 -12.56
CA ALA A 226 -2.33 8.80 -13.80
C ALA A 226 -1.63 7.47 -14.19
N SER A 227 -0.35 7.32 -13.86
CA SER A 227 0.43 6.13 -14.19
C SER A 227 0.13 4.91 -13.31
N LEU A 228 -0.45 5.09 -12.11
CA LEU A 228 -0.80 3.98 -11.19
C LEU A 228 -1.78 2.98 -11.82
N GLY A 229 -2.80 3.48 -12.55
CA GLY A 229 -3.80 2.65 -13.22
C GLY A 229 -3.15 1.72 -14.26
N PRO A 230 -2.52 2.26 -15.32
CA PRO A 230 -1.83 1.46 -16.32
C PRO A 230 -0.77 0.52 -15.73
N ALA A 231 0.04 1.00 -14.76
CA ALA A 231 1.05 0.18 -14.11
C ALA A 231 0.45 -1.03 -13.39
N SER A 232 -0.67 -0.86 -12.70
CA SER A 232 -1.35 -1.95 -12.00
C SER A 232 -2.05 -2.94 -12.95
N ILE A 233 -2.67 -2.44 -14.01
CA ILE A 233 -3.41 -3.27 -14.99
C ILE A 233 -2.45 -4.12 -15.83
N MET A 234 -1.31 -3.55 -16.22
CA MET A 234 -0.36 -4.17 -17.12
C MET A 234 0.69 -5.05 -16.40
N MET A 235 0.55 -5.28 -15.08
CA MET A 235 1.47 -6.15 -14.35
C MET A 235 1.44 -7.59 -14.90
N PRO A 236 2.62 -8.25 -15.04
CA PRO A 236 2.68 -9.65 -15.43
C PRO A 236 1.84 -10.57 -14.54
N HIS A 237 1.41 -11.69 -15.10
CA HIS A 237 0.61 -12.67 -14.37
C HIS A 237 1.52 -13.50 -13.46
N GLY A 238 1.37 -13.36 -12.14
CA GLY A 238 1.99 -14.27 -11.17
C GLY A 238 1.19 -15.56 -10.99
N LYS A 239 1.88 -16.64 -10.58
CA LYS A 239 1.26 -17.92 -10.19
C LYS A 239 0.22 -17.67 -9.07
N PRO A 240 -1.05 -18.13 -9.21
CA PRO A 240 -2.04 -18.00 -8.14
C PRO A 240 -1.67 -18.83 -6.92
N LEU A 241 -2.21 -18.45 -5.76
CA LEU A 241 -2.23 -19.29 -4.57
C LEU A 241 -3.59 -19.99 -4.47
N LEU A 242 -3.58 -21.30 -4.25
CA LEU A 242 -4.77 -22.04 -3.86
C LEU A 242 -4.96 -21.92 -2.34
N ILE A 243 -6.01 -21.26 -1.91
CA ILE A 243 -6.39 -21.18 -0.50
C ILE A 243 -7.56 -22.14 -0.27
N ARG A 244 -7.35 -23.11 0.62
CA ARG A 244 -8.38 -24.04 1.10
C ARG A 244 -8.78 -23.65 2.50
N VAL A 245 -10.06 -23.33 2.70
CA VAL A 245 -10.62 -23.19 4.04
C VAL A 245 -10.96 -24.60 4.51
N SER A 246 -10.06 -25.23 5.27
CA SER A 246 -10.42 -26.43 6.00
C SER A 246 -11.46 -26.04 7.04
N GLU A 247 -12.63 -26.69 7.03
CA GLU A 247 -13.54 -26.64 8.16
C GLU A 247 -12.70 -26.93 9.41
N VAL A 248 -12.75 -26.00 10.36
CA VAL A 248 -12.20 -26.26 11.69
C VAL A 248 -13.07 -27.38 12.22
N SER A 249 -12.65 -28.63 12.01
CA SER A 249 -13.18 -29.77 12.73
C SER A 249 -13.10 -29.34 14.19
N THR A 250 -14.26 -29.14 14.82
CA THR A 250 -14.36 -28.91 16.26
C THR A 250 -13.43 -29.90 16.93
N VAL A 251 -12.33 -29.39 17.51
CA VAL A 251 -11.52 -30.18 18.42
C VAL A 251 -12.47 -30.44 19.57
N GLU A 252 -13.17 -31.57 19.54
CA GLU A 252 -13.79 -32.12 20.73
C GLU A 252 -12.62 -32.30 21.70
N VAL A 253 -12.48 -31.34 22.63
CA VAL A 253 -11.62 -31.49 23.78
C VAL A 253 -12.30 -32.54 24.65
N GLY A 254 -12.12 -33.80 24.26
CA GLY A 254 -12.38 -34.93 25.13
C GLY A 254 -11.41 -34.79 26.29
N PHE A 255 -11.90 -34.25 27.41
CA PHE A 255 -11.32 -34.58 28.70
C PHE A 255 -11.64 -36.05 28.95
N GLU A 256 -10.89 -36.95 28.30
CA GLU A 256 -10.70 -38.27 28.86
C GLU A 256 -10.02 -38.02 30.20
N GLY A 257 -10.76 -38.24 31.27
CA GLY A 257 -10.20 -38.25 32.61
C GLY A 257 -9.11 -39.31 32.65
N GLU A 258 -7.86 -38.90 32.46
CA GLU A 258 -6.72 -39.61 33.02
C GLU A 258 -6.96 -39.62 34.52
N GLU A 259 -7.44 -40.77 35.02
CA GLU A 259 -7.27 -41.13 36.42
C GLU A 259 -5.78 -41.01 36.72
N LEU A 260 -5.42 -39.98 37.49
CA LEU A 260 -4.09 -39.79 38.05
C LEU A 260 -3.67 -41.11 38.71
N PRO A 261 -2.56 -41.74 38.29
CA PRO A 261 -2.06 -42.92 38.98
C PRO A 261 -1.65 -42.50 40.40
N HIS A 262 -2.36 -43.06 41.38
CA HIS A 262 -2.02 -42.97 42.80
C HIS A 262 -0.71 -43.72 43.02
N ASP A 263 0.42 -43.03 42.87
CA ASP A 263 1.75 -43.60 43.14
C ASP A 263 2.02 -43.57 44.66
N GLU A 264 1.36 -44.48 45.38
CA GLU A 264 1.74 -44.83 46.75
C GLU A 264 2.92 -45.81 46.73
N GLY A 265 4.13 -45.26 46.71
CA GLY A 265 5.24 -45.88 47.43
C GLY A 265 6.47 -46.19 46.60
N LYS A 266 7.56 -45.49 46.93
CA LYS A 266 8.86 -46.07 47.34
C LYS A 266 9.86 -44.95 47.62
N LEU A 267 9.81 -44.43 48.84
CA LEU A 267 10.91 -43.67 49.45
C LEU A 267 11.42 -44.47 50.64
N LYS A 268 12.19 -45.53 50.34
CA LYS A 268 13.05 -46.19 51.32
C LYS A 268 14.37 -46.57 50.66
N GLY A 269 15.43 -45.92 51.15
CA GLY A 269 16.76 -46.50 51.21
C GLY A 269 17.68 -46.15 50.06
N GLN A 270 18.50 -45.12 50.26
CA GLN A 270 19.91 -45.12 49.89
C GLN A 270 20.61 -43.96 50.60
N ILE A 271 20.97 -44.21 51.86
CA ILE A 271 22.12 -43.57 52.51
C ILE A 271 23.07 -44.74 52.77
N GLU A 272 24.11 -44.82 51.96
CA GLU A 272 25.45 -45.35 52.30
C GLU A 272 26.44 -44.86 51.23
#